data_AF-A0A2V9VHQ9-F1
#
_entry.id   AF-A0A2V9VHQ9-F1
#
_cell.length_a   1.000
_cell.length_b   1.000
_cell.length_c   1.000
_cell.angle_alpha   90.00
_cell.angle_beta   90.00
_cell.angle_gamma   90.00
#
_symmetry.space_group_name_H-M   'P 1'
#
loop_
_entity.id
_entity.type
_entity.pdbx_description
1 polymer ?
#
loop_
_entity_poly.entity_id
_entity_poly.type
_entity_poly.pdbx_seq_one_letter_code
_entity_poly.pdbx_strand_id
1 'polypeptide(L)'
;DSWYFLGMFEEVILPLDWPVYVSHAEASAYARWAGKSLPTEAQWQRAAYGTSEGRERRYPWGSEAPGQTRGNFDFQRWDPTPVGAFPEGQSGFGVVDLLGNGWEWTSTPFGPFPGFEPFPFYRGYSADFFDNKHFV
;
A
#
# COMPACT_ATOMS: atom_id res chain seq x y z
N ASP A 1 31.94 -7.09 4.28
CA ASP A 1 31.16 -5.83 4.32
C ASP A 1 29.70 -6.16 4.45
N SER A 2 29.06 -5.68 5.52
CA SER A 2 27.62 -5.87 5.77
C SER A 2 26.89 -4.57 5.48
N TRP A 3 25.69 -4.67 4.91
CA TRP A 3 24.79 -3.53 4.74
C TRP A 3 23.85 -3.42 5.94
N TYR A 4 23.52 -2.19 6.31
CA TYR A 4 22.68 -1.89 7.47
C TYR A 4 21.49 -1.02 7.06
N PHE A 5 20.38 -1.19 7.78
CA PHE A 5 19.17 -0.39 7.66
C PHE A 5 18.98 0.42 8.95
N LEU A 6 18.74 1.72 8.80
CA LEU A 6 18.40 2.60 9.91
C LEU A 6 16.88 2.57 10.10
N GLY A 7 16.42 1.82 11.10
CA GLY A 7 15.02 1.81 11.53
C GLY A 7 14.69 3.01 12.42
N MET A 8 13.48 3.03 12.96
CA MET A 8 12.98 4.14 13.78
C MET A 8 13.84 4.41 15.03
N PHE A 9 14.33 3.34 15.68
CA PHE A 9 15.04 3.44 16.96
C PHE A 9 16.43 2.81 16.99
N GLU A 10 16.79 2.05 15.95
CA GLU A 10 18.06 1.32 15.91
C GLU A 10 18.56 1.08 14.48
N GLU A 11 19.84 0.81 14.37
CA GLU A 11 20.47 0.32 13.15
C GLU A 11 20.53 -1.21 13.21
N VAL A 12 20.00 -1.88 12.18
CA VAL A 12 19.97 -3.35 12.06
C VAL A 12 20.70 -3.79 10.81
N ILE A 13 21.13 -5.06 10.76
CA ILE A 13 21.60 -5.66 9.49
C ILE A 13 20.45 -5.57 8.49
N LEU A 14 20.73 -5.14 7.26
CA LEU A 14 19.72 -4.93 6.21
C LEU A 14 18.82 -6.18 6.06
N PRO A 15 17.53 -6.09 6.43
CA PRO A 15 16.61 -7.20 6.25
C PRO A 15 16.30 -7.38 4.77
N LEU A 16 16.53 -8.58 4.23
CA LEU A 16 16.39 -8.85 2.80
C LEU A 16 14.96 -9.22 2.38
N ASP A 17 14.07 -9.43 3.35
CA ASP A 17 12.69 -9.85 3.17
C ASP A 17 11.68 -8.78 3.63
N TRP A 18 12.13 -7.58 3.98
CA TRP A 18 11.26 -6.46 4.29
C TRP A 18 10.90 -5.67 3.03
N PRO A 19 9.73 -4.98 2.99
CA PRO A 19 9.45 -4.00 1.96
C PRO A 19 10.53 -2.92 1.90
N VAL A 20 10.82 -2.47 0.68
CA VAL A 20 11.85 -1.45 0.41
C VAL A 20 11.24 -0.05 0.36
N TYR A 21 11.95 0.95 0.90
CA TYR A 21 11.60 2.36 0.75
C TYR A 21 12.19 2.92 -0.55
N VAL A 22 11.31 3.41 -1.42
CA VAL A 22 11.69 3.92 -2.74
C VAL A 22 10.78 5.07 -3.16
N SER A 23 11.32 5.96 -3.99
CA SER A 23 10.52 6.92 -4.73
C SER A 23 9.64 6.21 -5.78
N HIS A 24 8.60 6.91 -6.26
CA HIS A 24 7.77 6.44 -7.36
C HIS A 24 8.60 6.13 -8.63
N ALA A 25 9.62 6.95 -8.90
CA ALA A 25 10.50 6.78 -10.05
C ALA A 25 11.33 5.48 -9.96
N GLU A 26 11.86 5.17 -8.78
CA GLU A 26 12.59 3.93 -8.50
C GLU A 26 11.67 2.71 -8.56
N ALA A 27 10.48 2.77 -7.94
CA ALA A 27 9.49 1.70 -8.02
C ALA A 27 9.07 1.41 -9.48
N SER A 28 8.82 2.47 -10.25
CA SER A 28 8.49 2.37 -11.67
C SER A 28 9.65 1.80 -12.50
N ALA A 29 10.89 2.20 -12.21
CA ALA A 29 12.08 1.68 -12.89
C ALA A 29 12.30 0.19 -12.59
N TYR A 30 12.16 -0.20 -11.32
CA TYR A 30 12.26 -1.59 -10.89
C TYR A 30 11.19 -2.47 -11.54
N ALA A 31 9.93 -2.01 -11.55
CA ALA A 31 8.84 -2.74 -12.20
C ALA A 31 9.15 -3.00 -13.68
N ARG A 32 9.61 -1.98 -14.43
CA ARG A 32 10.01 -2.14 -15.83
C ARG A 32 11.18 -3.10 -15.99
N TRP A 33 12.21 -2.99 -15.15
CA TRP A 33 13.36 -3.90 -15.16
C TRP A 33 12.93 -5.36 -14.94
N ALA A 34 11.95 -5.59 -14.06
CA ALA A 34 11.37 -6.91 -13.79
C ALA A 34 10.40 -7.40 -14.89
N GLY A 35 10.21 -6.66 -15.98
CA GLY A 35 9.24 -7.00 -17.04
C GLY A 35 7.77 -6.81 -16.62
N LYS A 36 7.51 -5.95 -15.63
CA LYS A 36 6.20 -5.65 -15.05
C LYS A 36 5.88 -4.15 -15.16
N SER A 37 4.78 -3.74 -14.53
CA SER A 37 4.39 -2.35 -14.32
C SER A 37 3.87 -2.17 -12.89
N LEU A 38 3.82 -0.94 -12.40
CA LEU A 38 3.03 -0.62 -11.20
C LEU A 38 1.54 -0.89 -11.48
N PRO A 39 0.76 -1.32 -10.48
CA PRO A 39 -0.70 -1.40 -10.62
C PRO A 39 -1.27 0.00 -10.83
N THR A 40 -2.48 0.10 -11.38
CA THR A 40 -3.33 1.29 -11.23
C THR A 40 -4.04 1.24 -9.87
N GLU A 41 -4.50 2.38 -9.37
CA GLU A 41 -5.34 2.45 -8.16
C GLU A 41 -6.51 1.46 -8.23
N ALA A 42 -7.24 1.42 -9.35
CA ALA A 42 -8.36 0.51 -9.53
C ALA A 42 -7.96 -0.98 -9.50
N GLN A 43 -6.80 -1.33 -10.06
CA GLN A 43 -6.27 -2.70 -9.97
C GLN A 43 -5.88 -3.06 -8.54
N TRP A 44 -5.24 -2.12 -7.83
CA TRP A 44 -4.86 -2.30 -6.43
C TRP A 44 -6.09 -2.45 -5.54
N GLN A 45 -7.07 -1.55 -5.67
CA GLN A 45 -8.35 -1.57 -4.96
C GLN A 45 -9.07 -2.91 -5.18
N ARG A 46 -9.09 -3.41 -6.41
CA ARG A 46 -9.68 -4.71 -6.71
C ARG A 46 -8.88 -5.86 -6.11
N ALA A 47 -7.55 -5.85 -6.20
CA ALA A 47 -6.71 -6.86 -5.58
C ALA A 47 -6.86 -6.91 -4.05
N ALA A 48 -7.09 -5.75 -3.43
CA ALA A 48 -7.30 -5.61 -2.00
C ALA A 48 -8.70 -6.04 -1.55
N TYR A 49 -9.74 -5.41 -2.10
CA TYR A 49 -11.09 -5.52 -1.55
C TYR A 49 -12.03 -6.39 -2.39
N GLY A 50 -11.69 -6.66 -3.64
CA GLY A 50 -12.54 -7.42 -4.55
C GLY A 50 -12.59 -8.92 -4.24
N THR A 51 -13.61 -9.59 -4.81
CA THR A 51 -13.74 -11.05 -4.82
C THR A 51 -13.97 -11.58 -6.24
N SER A 52 -13.82 -12.90 -6.41
CA SER A 52 -14.12 -13.62 -7.66
C SER A 52 -15.57 -13.43 -8.13
N GLU A 53 -16.50 -13.15 -7.23
CA GLU A 53 -17.91 -12.94 -7.53
C GLU A 53 -18.22 -11.47 -7.90
N GLY A 54 -17.20 -10.61 -8.00
CA GLY A 54 -17.37 -9.19 -8.32
C GLY A 54 -17.96 -8.36 -7.19
N ARG A 55 -17.83 -8.81 -5.94
CA ARG A 55 -18.22 -8.04 -4.74
C ARG A 55 -16.99 -7.42 -4.09
N GLU A 56 -17.21 -6.39 -3.28
CA GLU A 56 -16.19 -5.79 -2.42
C GLU A 56 -16.37 -6.21 -0.96
N ARG A 57 -15.26 -6.33 -0.25
CA ARG A 57 -15.19 -6.55 1.19
C ARG A 57 -14.80 -5.25 1.89
N ARG A 58 -15.14 -5.14 3.18
CA ARG A 58 -14.74 -4.00 4.02
C ARG A 58 -13.22 -3.95 4.23
N TYR A 59 -12.60 -5.10 4.43
CA TYR A 59 -11.16 -5.31 4.52
C TYR A 59 -10.76 -6.47 3.59
N PRO A 60 -9.48 -6.61 3.22
CA PRO A 60 -9.04 -7.73 2.36
C PRO A 60 -9.51 -9.10 2.86
N TRP A 61 -9.40 -9.31 4.17
CA TRP A 61 -9.77 -10.53 4.88
C TRP A 61 -11.28 -10.67 5.18
N GLY A 62 -12.12 -9.66 4.93
CA GLY A 62 -13.56 -9.72 5.18
C GLY A 62 -14.11 -8.53 5.96
N SER A 63 -14.96 -8.81 6.96
CA SER A 63 -15.69 -7.79 7.74
C SER A 63 -15.17 -7.58 9.16
N GLU A 64 -14.38 -8.52 9.67
CA GLU A 64 -13.84 -8.47 11.03
C GLU A 64 -12.90 -7.28 11.20
N ALA A 65 -12.98 -6.63 12.37
CA ALA A 65 -12.16 -5.48 12.69
C ALA A 65 -10.65 -5.78 12.53
N PRO A 66 -9.82 -4.79 12.18
CA PRO A 66 -8.38 -4.96 12.12
C PRO A 66 -7.83 -5.48 13.45
N GLY A 67 -6.83 -6.37 13.37
CA GLY A 67 -6.19 -6.98 14.52
C GLY A 67 -4.76 -7.37 14.21
N GLN A 68 -3.97 -7.62 15.25
CA GLN A 68 -2.51 -7.80 15.15
C GLN A 68 -2.06 -8.97 14.27
N THR A 69 -2.94 -9.93 13.94
CA THR A 69 -2.62 -11.07 13.07
C THR A 69 -2.81 -10.80 11.58
N ARG A 70 -3.35 -9.63 11.21
CA ARG A 70 -3.81 -9.32 9.84
C ARG A 70 -2.99 -8.26 9.11
N GLY A 71 -1.98 -7.70 9.77
CA GLY A 71 -1.09 -6.70 9.18
C GLY A 71 -0.32 -5.93 10.25
N ASN A 72 0.54 -5.02 9.78
CA ASN A 72 1.31 -4.11 10.62
C ASN A 72 0.72 -2.69 10.53
N PHE A 73 -0.16 -2.33 11.46
CA PHE A 73 -0.83 -1.03 11.55
C PHE A 73 -1.07 -0.67 13.03
N ASP A 74 -1.80 0.41 13.31
CA ASP A 74 -2.17 0.83 14.68
C ASP A 74 -0.99 0.93 15.67
N PHE A 75 0.15 1.42 15.17
CA PHE A 75 1.39 1.58 15.94
C PHE A 75 1.86 0.30 16.66
N GLN A 76 1.48 -0.89 16.15
CA GLN A 76 1.93 -2.17 16.70
C GLN A 76 3.42 -2.37 16.50
N ARG A 77 3.96 -1.86 15.39
CA ARG A 77 5.40 -1.79 15.09
C ARG A 77 5.71 -0.51 14.34
N TRP A 78 6.95 -0.04 14.48
CA TRP A 78 7.42 1.20 13.88
C TRP A 78 8.12 0.99 12.54
N ASP A 79 8.77 -0.16 12.42
CA ASP A 79 9.46 -0.61 11.21
C ASP A 79 8.63 -1.66 10.47
N PRO A 80 8.91 -1.89 9.17
CA PRO A 80 8.27 -2.96 8.43
C PRO A 80 8.53 -4.34 9.02
N THR A 81 7.66 -5.29 8.69
CA THR A 81 7.84 -6.72 8.94
C THR A 81 8.17 -7.45 7.63
N PRO A 82 8.73 -8.67 7.72
CA PRO A 82 8.91 -9.52 6.56
C PRO A 82 7.64 -9.67 5.71
N VAL A 83 7.81 -9.75 4.40
CA VAL A 83 6.72 -10.07 3.47
C VAL A 83 6.12 -11.44 3.80
N GLY A 84 4.80 -11.53 3.78
CA GLY A 84 4.03 -12.72 4.14
C GLY A 84 3.88 -12.98 5.64
N ALA A 85 4.28 -12.04 6.51
CA ALA A 85 4.19 -12.23 7.96
C ALA A 85 2.74 -12.36 8.48
N PHE A 86 1.76 -11.86 7.73
CA PHE A 86 0.35 -11.83 8.15
C PHE A 86 -0.58 -12.55 7.16
N PRO A 87 -0.52 -13.90 7.08
CA PRO A 87 -1.33 -14.66 6.13
C PRO A 87 -2.85 -14.55 6.39
N GLU A 88 -3.28 -14.27 7.62
CA GLU A 88 -4.69 -13.99 7.93
C GLU A 88 -5.20 -12.67 7.34
N GLY A 89 -4.29 -11.80 6.89
CA GLY A 89 -4.58 -10.53 6.23
C GLY A 89 -4.85 -10.64 4.73
N GLN A 90 -4.85 -11.85 4.16
CA GLN A 90 -4.97 -12.04 2.71
C GLN A 90 -6.30 -11.53 2.13
N SER A 91 -6.24 -11.03 0.90
CA SER A 91 -7.41 -10.63 0.12
C SER A 91 -8.24 -11.81 -0.39
N GLY A 92 -9.39 -11.53 -1.01
CA GLY A 92 -10.19 -12.53 -1.72
C GLY A 92 -9.45 -13.24 -2.86
N PHE A 93 -8.30 -12.71 -3.30
CA PHE A 93 -7.45 -13.28 -4.34
C PHE A 93 -6.16 -13.93 -3.78
N GLY A 94 -6.02 -14.00 -2.45
CA GLY A 94 -4.84 -14.58 -1.80
C GLY A 94 -3.62 -13.67 -1.78
N VAL A 95 -3.78 -12.38 -2.05
CA VAL A 95 -2.69 -11.39 -1.95
C VAL A 95 -2.57 -10.95 -0.49
N VAL A 96 -1.36 -10.99 0.06
CA VAL A 96 -1.05 -10.63 1.46
C VAL A 96 -0.44 -9.22 1.55
N ASP A 97 -0.39 -8.68 2.76
CA ASP A 97 0.26 -7.41 3.13
C ASP A 97 -0.25 -6.13 2.43
N LEU A 98 -1.43 -6.19 1.81
CA LEU A 98 -2.08 -5.02 1.19
C LEU A 98 -2.54 -3.95 2.20
N LEU A 99 -2.60 -4.25 3.49
CA LEU A 99 -2.91 -3.28 4.54
C LEU A 99 -1.85 -3.28 5.63
N GLY A 100 -1.29 -2.09 5.86
CA GLY A 100 -0.21 -1.89 6.82
C GLY A 100 1.17 -2.07 6.19
N ASN A 101 2.19 -2.11 7.03
CA ASN A 101 3.61 -2.21 6.67
C ASN A 101 4.20 -0.98 5.96
N GLY A 102 3.58 -0.52 4.87
CA GLY A 102 3.97 0.66 4.12
C GLY A 102 2.95 1.00 3.04
N TRP A 103 3.12 2.17 2.41
CA TRP A 103 2.32 2.55 1.24
C TRP A 103 2.86 1.89 -0.03
N GLU A 104 1.96 1.46 -0.92
CA GLU A 104 2.31 0.86 -2.21
C GLU A 104 2.05 1.84 -3.35
N TRP A 105 3.08 2.18 -4.13
CA TRP A 105 2.93 3.10 -5.27
C TRP A 105 2.06 2.51 -6.38
N THR A 106 1.10 3.31 -6.88
CA THR A 106 0.38 3.01 -8.12
C THR A 106 0.84 3.90 -9.29
N SER A 107 0.37 3.57 -10.48
CA SER A 107 0.57 4.36 -11.70
C SER A 107 -0.51 5.42 -11.93
N THR A 108 -1.53 5.48 -11.07
CA THR A 108 -2.66 6.40 -11.21
C THR A 108 -2.31 7.76 -10.61
N PRO A 109 -2.37 8.86 -11.38
CA PRO A 109 -2.30 10.21 -10.82
C PRO A 109 -3.47 10.46 -9.87
N PHE A 110 -3.23 11.11 -8.75
CA PHE A 110 -4.27 11.49 -7.80
C PHE A 110 -5.25 12.48 -8.43
N GLY A 111 -6.52 12.11 -8.45
CA GLY A 111 -7.56 12.87 -9.14
C GLY A 111 -8.96 12.61 -8.58
N PRO A 112 -9.96 13.40 -8.99
CA PRO A 112 -11.32 13.24 -8.53
C PRO A 112 -12.01 12.04 -9.17
N PHE A 113 -12.82 11.32 -8.39
CA PHE A 113 -13.82 10.42 -8.96
C PHE A 113 -15.02 11.19 -9.52
N PRO A 114 -15.82 10.58 -10.44
CA PRO A 114 -17.04 11.19 -10.93
C PRO A 114 -17.98 11.63 -9.80
N GLY A 115 -18.40 12.90 -9.82
CA GLY A 115 -19.25 13.47 -8.78
C GLY A 115 -18.54 13.85 -7.48
N PHE A 116 -17.20 13.85 -7.46
CA PHE A 116 -16.45 14.39 -6.33
C PHE A 116 -16.80 15.86 -6.09
N GLU A 117 -17.11 16.17 -4.84
CA GLU A 117 -17.25 17.54 -4.33
C GLU A 117 -16.29 17.70 -3.15
N PRO A 118 -15.45 18.74 -3.12
CA PRO A 118 -14.53 18.95 -2.02
C PRO A 118 -15.29 19.26 -0.73
N PHE A 119 -14.72 18.89 0.40
CA PHE A 119 -15.33 19.21 1.68
C PHE A 119 -15.37 20.75 1.88
N PRO A 120 -16.53 21.36 2.24
CA PRO A 120 -16.76 22.79 2.03
C PRO A 120 -15.77 23.74 2.70
N PHE A 121 -15.19 23.34 3.83
CA PHE A 121 -14.28 24.16 4.62
C PHE A 121 -12.84 23.62 4.66
N TYR A 122 -12.57 22.50 3.99
CA TYR A 122 -11.23 21.92 3.93
C TYR A 122 -10.93 21.35 2.53
N ARG A 123 -11.01 22.22 1.53
CA ARG A 123 -10.73 21.90 0.14
C ARG A 123 -9.33 21.30 -0.08
N GLY A 124 -8.35 21.83 0.65
CA GLY A 124 -6.96 21.39 0.60
C GLY A 124 -6.70 19.99 1.12
N TYR A 125 -7.72 19.25 1.58
CA TYR A 125 -7.57 17.83 1.90
C TYR A 125 -7.28 16.98 0.65
N SER A 126 -7.84 17.35 -0.52
CA SER A 126 -7.65 16.58 -1.75
C SER A 126 -7.55 17.46 -3.00
N ALA A 127 -8.48 18.40 -3.16
CA ALA A 127 -8.71 19.07 -4.45
C ALA A 127 -7.52 19.92 -4.93
N ASP A 128 -6.70 20.42 -4.00
CA ASP A 128 -5.50 21.21 -4.33
C ASP A 128 -4.37 20.35 -4.92
N PHE A 129 -4.45 19.02 -4.78
CA PHE A 129 -3.45 18.05 -5.25
C PHE A 129 -3.86 17.31 -6.54
N PHE A 130 -5.00 17.67 -7.15
CA PHE A 130 -5.42 17.16 -8.46
C PHE A 130 -4.67 17.86 -9.60
N ASP A 131 -3.34 17.78 -9.57
CA ASP A 131 -2.43 18.55 -10.42
C ASP A 131 -1.59 17.68 -11.37
N ASN A 132 -1.86 16.36 -11.41
CA ASN A 132 -1.09 15.34 -12.13
C ASN A 132 0.38 15.21 -11.68
N LYS A 133 0.74 15.70 -10.49
CA LYS A 133 2.10 15.54 -9.90
C LYS A 133 2.12 14.58 -8.72
N HIS A 134 0.94 14.21 -8.21
CA HIS A 134 0.76 13.28 -7.11
C HIS A 134 0.20 11.96 -7.63
N PHE A 135 0.58 10.87 -7.00
CA PHE A 135 0.12 9.52 -7.32
C PHE A 135 -0.52 8.94 -6.07
N VAL A 136 -1.55 8.12 -6.28
CA VAL A 136 -2.16 7.28 -5.24
C VAL A 136 -1.48 5.92 -5.19
#